data_AF-A0A9E6CRR0-F1
#
_entry.id   AF-A0A9E6CRR0-F1
#
_cell.length_a   1.000
_cell.length_b   1.000
_cell.length_c   1.000
_cell.angle_alpha   90.00
_cell.angle_beta   90.00
_cell.angle_gamma   90.00
#
_symmetry.space_group_name_H-M   'P 1'
#
loop_
_entity.id
_entity.type
_entity.pdbx_description
1 polymer ?
#
loop_
_entity_poly.entity_id
_entity_poly.type
_entity_poly.pdbx_seq_one_letter_code
_entity_poly.pdbx_strand_id
1 'polypeptide(L)'
;MEWHSIDPVDEWEENRNDIIYTDYQGNRNPFIDHPEFADLIWVNVSSENDVEKLIIRKLYSYPNPFNPETTISFSISRKDAENAKIEIYNIKGQKVKQFSDIRNKTSVIW
;
A
#
# COMPACT_ATOMS: atom_id res chain seq x y z
N MET A 1 12.49 1.06 -5.27
CA MET A 1 13.00 1.46 -6.59
C MET A 1 14.25 0.71 -7.00
N GLU A 2 15.15 0.36 -6.07
CA GLU A 2 16.38 -0.38 -6.41
C GLU A 2 16.12 -1.70 -7.16
N TRP A 3 15.10 -2.48 -6.77
CA TRP A 3 14.74 -3.72 -7.47
C TRP A 3 14.20 -3.50 -8.89
N HIS A 4 13.26 -2.56 -9.07
CA HIS A 4 12.68 -2.20 -10.38
C HIS A 4 13.73 -1.63 -11.36
N SER A 5 14.79 -1.00 -10.85
CA SER A 5 15.88 -0.49 -11.68
C SER A 5 16.91 -1.55 -12.06
N ILE A 6 17.05 -2.62 -11.26
CA ILE A 6 18.00 -3.72 -11.51
C ILE A 6 17.40 -4.76 -12.46
N ASP A 7 16.07 -4.87 -12.50
CA ASP A 7 15.33 -5.85 -13.30
C ASP A 7 14.31 -5.12 -14.21
N PRO A 8 14.73 -4.65 -15.40
CA PRO A 8 13.85 -4.00 -16.35
C PRO A 8 12.89 -5.01 -16.98
N VAL A 9 11.72 -4.53 -17.42
CA VAL A 9 10.73 -5.34 -18.12
C VAL A 9 11.33 -5.98 -19.37
N ASP A 10 11.07 -7.27 -19.54
CA ASP A 10 11.54 -8.07 -20.67
C ASP A 10 10.42 -8.51 -21.63
N GLU A 11 10.81 -9.09 -22.77
CA GLU A 11 9.88 -9.56 -23.82
C GLU A 11 8.93 -10.65 -23.31
N TRP A 12 9.35 -11.45 -22.34
CA TRP A 12 8.49 -12.48 -21.77
C TRP A 12 7.39 -11.87 -20.90
N GLU A 13 7.72 -10.84 -20.12
CA GLU A 13 6.75 -10.08 -19.33
C GLU A 13 5.77 -9.30 -20.20
N GLU A 14 6.23 -8.70 -21.29
CA GLU A 14 5.36 -8.04 -22.28
C GLU A 14 4.38 -9.05 -22.90
N ASN A 15 4.88 -10.18 -23.40
CA ASN A 15 4.05 -11.22 -23.99
C ASN A 15 3.06 -11.83 -22.98
N ARG A 16 3.47 -11.96 -21.71
CA ARG A 16 2.56 -12.40 -20.64
C ARG A 16 1.46 -11.36 -20.40
N ASN A 17 1.79 -10.07 -20.42
CA ASN A 17 0.83 -8.98 -20.25
C ASN A 17 -0.20 -8.96 -21.39
N ASP A 18 0.23 -9.26 -22.63
CA ASP A 18 -0.66 -9.40 -23.78
C ASP A 18 -1.63 -10.56 -23.64
N ILE A 19 -1.14 -11.76 -23.33
CA ILE A 19 -2.00 -12.94 -23.16
C ILE A 19 -3.02 -12.74 -22.04
N ILE A 20 -2.58 -12.17 -20.90
CA ILE A 20 -3.48 -11.90 -19.77
C ILE A 20 -4.58 -10.90 -20.17
N TYR A 21 -4.21 -9.88 -20.97
CA TYR A 21 -5.16 -8.90 -21.47
C TYR A 21 -6.18 -9.51 -22.43
N THR A 22 -5.73 -10.22 -23.45
CA THR A 22 -6.60 -10.73 -24.52
C THR A 22 -7.46 -11.90 -24.06
N ASP A 23 -6.89 -12.82 -23.28
CA ASP A 23 -7.50 -14.13 -23.05
C ASP A 23 -8.19 -14.25 -21.69
N TYR A 24 -7.95 -13.30 -20.75
CA TYR A 24 -8.40 -13.44 -19.36
C TYR A 24 -9.08 -12.20 -18.76
N GLN A 25 -8.40 -11.06 -18.67
CA GLN A 25 -8.80 -9.97 -17.78
C GLN A 25 -9.31 -8.72 -18.50
N GLY A 26 -8.90 -8.48 -19.75
CA GLY A 26 -9.30 -7.29 -20.50
C GLY A 26 -8.73 -5.97 -19.97
N ASN A 27 -7.75 -6.00 -19.04
CA ASN A 27 -7.00 -4.84 -18.58
C ASN A 27 -5.50 -5.18 -18.45
N ARG A 28 -4.64 -4.26 -18.91
CA ARG A 28 -3.17 -4.45 -18.90
C ARG A 28 -2.57 -3.97 -17.60
N ASN A 29 -1.44 -4.55 -17.20
CA ASN A 29 -0.63 -4.04 -16.11
C ASN A 29 0.14 -2.79 -16.58
N PRO A 30 -0.15 -1.58 -16.04
CA PRO A 30 0.49 -0.34 -16.48
C PRO A 30 1.98 -0.29 -16.19
N PHE A 31 2.48 -1.08 -15.22
CA PHE A 31 3.90 -1.08 -14.87
C PHE A 31 4.77 -1.94 -15.81
N ILE A 32 4.14 -2.80 -16.61
CA ILE A 32 4.80 -3.51 -17.72
C ILE A 32 4.83 -2.59 -18.94
N ASP A 33 3.73 -1.91 -19.23
CA ASP A 33 3.60 -1.03 -20.40
C ASP A 33 4.36 0.30 -20.24
N HIS A 34 4.41 0.80 -19.01
CA HIS A 34 5.02 2.07 -18.63
C HIS A 34 5.79 1.89 -17.31
N PRO A 35 6.99 1.28 -17.34
CA PRO A 35 7.83 1.08 -16.16
C PRO A 35 8.13 2.40 -15.41
N GLU A 36 8.12 3.54 -16.11
CA GLU A 36 8.30 4.88 -15.55
C GLU A 36 7.21 5.29 -14.56
N PHE A 37 6.04 4.67 -14.60
CA PHE A 37 4.98 4.92 -13.62
C PHE A 37 5.40 4.52 -12.21
N ALA A 38 6.32 3.56 -12.09
CA ALA A 38 6.88 3.20 -10.81
C ALA A 38 7.68 4.39 -10.21
N ASP A 39 8.45 5.10 -11.01
CA ASP A 39 9.17 6.29 -10.56
C ASP A 39 8.21 7.40 -10.17
N LEU A 40 7.14 7.63 -10.93
CA LEU A 40 6.16 8.69 -10.61
C LEU A 40 5.42 8.48 -9.28
N ILE A 41 5.18 7.22 -8.87
CA ILE A 41 4.46 6.90 -7.64
C ILE A 41 5.42 6.86 -6.43
N TRP A 42 6.66 6.41 -6.64
CA TRP A 42 7.57 6.07 -5.55
C TRP A 42 8.83 6.95 -5.45
N VAL A 43 9.04 7.89 -6.37
CA VAL A 43 9.99 9.00 -6.16
C VAL A 43 9.41 9.94 -5.11
N ASN A 44 10.12 10.10 -4.00
CA ASN A 44 9.83 11.13 -3.01
C ASN A 44 9.94 12.48 -3.71
N VAL A 45 8.81 13.19 -3.81
CA VAL A 45 8.75 14.58 -4.22
C VAL A 45 9.49 15.41 -3.17
N SER A 46 10.81 15.55 -3.34
CA SER A 46 11.65 16.48 -2.60
C SER A 46 11.68 17.84 -3.31
N SER A 47 10.52 18.33 -3.74
CA SER A 47 10.35 19.75 -4.03
C SER A 47 9.69 20.37 -2.80
N GLU A 48 10.54 20.97 -1.95
CA GLU A 48 10.12 22.01 -1.02
C GLU A 48 9.39 23.07 -1.83
N ASN A 49 8.06 23.05 -1.82
CA ASN A 49 7.14 24.18 -2.01
C ASN A 49 5.70 23.62 -2.05
N ASP A 50 4.99 23.78 -0.94
CA ASP A 50 3.53 23.80 -0.83
C ASP A 50 2.72 22.69 -1.52
N VAL A 51 3.13 21.44 -1.34
CA VAL A 51 2.17 20.34 -1.36
C VAL A 51 1.90 20.05 0.10
N GLU A 52 0.65 20.19 0.57
CA GLU A 52 0.21 19.57 1.83
C GLU A 52 0.85 18.20 1.87
N LYS A 53 1.87 18.05 2.74
CA LYS A 53 2.68 16.86 2.85
C LYS A 53 1.69 15.71 2.80
N LEU A 54 1.65 14.98 1.68
CA LEU A 54 0.97 13.70 1.59
C LEU A 54 1.73 12.87 2.62
N ILE A 55 1.30 12.96 3.87
CA ILE A 55 1.79 12.14 4.95
C ILE A 55 1.36 10.79 4.44
N ILE A 56 2.30 10.07 3.84
CA ILE A 56 2.16 8.67 3.50
C ILE A 56 1.80 8.03 4.84
N ARG A 57 0.49 7.86 5.07
CA ARG A 57 -0.06 7.22 6.24
C ARG A 57 0.32 5.77 6.05
N LYS A 58 1.51 5.39 6.51
CA LYS A 58 1.93 3.99 6.54
C LYS A 58 0.83 3.24 7.27
N LEU A 59 0.24 2.26 6.63
CA LEU A 59 -0.70 1.30 7.21
C LEU A 59 -0.36 -0.06 6.62
N TYR A 60 0.19 -0.95 7.43
CA TYR A 60 0.59 -2.29 6.98
C TYR A 60 0.49 -3.27 8.13
N SER A 61 0.27 -4.55 7.81
CA SER A 61 0.26 -5.65 8.77
C SER A 61 1.43 -6.60 8.55
N TYR A 62 2.04 -7.05 9.63
CA TYR A 62 3.07 -8.09 9.59
C TYR A 62 3.06 -8.89 10.91
N PRO A 63 3.21 -10.24 10.87
CA PRO A 63 3.31 -11.09 9.67
C PRO A 63 1.99 -11.24 8.90
N ASN A 64 2.06 -11.61 7.62
CA ASN A 64 0.91 -12.03 6.80
C ASN A 64 1.40 -13.05 5.74
N PRO A 65 0.97 -14.33 5.76
CA PRO A 65 0.06 -14.98 6.71
C PRO A 65 0.58 -14.97 8.17
N PHE A 66 -0.33 -14.95 9.15
CA PHE A 66 0.03 -14.85 10.58
C PHE A 66 -0.48 -16.04 11.40
N ASN A 67 0.18 -16.30 12.54
CA ASN A 67 -0.20 -17.35 13.48
C ASN A 67 0.37 -17.09 14.89
N PRO A 68 -0.43 -16.84 15.94
CA PRO A 68 -1.88 -16.62 15.94
C PRO A 68 -2.28 -15.15 15.73
N GLU A 69 -1.32 -14.22 15.76
CA GLU A 69 -1.56 -12.76 15.76
C GLU A 69 -0.72 -12.01 14.73
N THR A 70 -1.16 -10.81 14.34
CA THR A 70 -0.40 -9.90 13.47
C THR A 70 -0.34 -8.49 14.06
N THR A 71 0.71 -7.74 13.72
CA THR A 71 0.83 -6.34 14.14
C THR A 71 0.42 -5.42 13.01
N ILE A 72 -0.61 -4.61 13.26
CA ILE A 72 -1.05 -3.54 12.36
C ILE A 72 -0.31 -2.27 12.75
N SER A 73 0.63 -1.85 11.92
CA SER A 73 1.44 -0.65 12.10
C SER A 73 0.84 0.53 11.36
N PHE A 74 0.81 1.70 11.98
CA PHE A 74 0.25 2.92 11.41
C PHE A 74 1.04 4.18 11.76
N SER A 75 0.96 5.20 10.89
CA SER A 75 1.49 6.54 11.15
C SER A 75 0.38 7.58 10.98
N ILE A 76 0.07 8.28 12.07
CA ILE A 76 -0.93 9.34 12.13
C ILE A 76 -0.34 10.56 12.86
N SER A 77 -0.72 11.77 12.43
CA SER A 77 -0.28 12.98 13.11
C SER A 77 -0.89 13.03 14.53
N ARG A 78 -0.19 13.66 15.49
CA ARG A 78 -0.74 13.82 16.85
C ARG A 78 -2.07 14.58 16.86
N LYS A 79 -2.24 15.52 15.93
CA LYS A 79 -3.47 16.31 15.79
C LYS A 79 -4.66 15.44 15.38
N ASP A 80 -4.43 14.46 14.52
CA ASP A 80 -5.50 13.58 14.00
C ASP A 80 -5.73 12.35 14.92
N ALA A 81 -4.75 12.00 15.76
CA ALA A 81 -4.81 10.83 16.63
C ALA A 81 -5.89 10.92 17.72
N GLU A 82 -6.36 12.13 18.06
CA GLU A 82 -7.32 12.34 19.15
C GLU A 82 -8.65 11.61 18.92
N ASN A 83 -9.15 11.60 17.69
CA ASN A 83 -10.43 11.01 17.31
C ASN A 83 -10.29 9.79 16.37
N ALA A 84 -9.07 9.31 16.17
CA ALA A 84 -8.81 8.21 15.27
C ALA A 84 -9.16 6.85 15.90
N LYS A 85 -9.67 5.96 15.06
CA LYS A 85 -9.98 4.57 15.40
C LYS A 85 -9.51 3.64 14.29
N ILE A 86 -9.20 2.40 14.65
CA ILE A 86 -8.93 1.33 13.69
C ILE A 86 -10.12 0.38 13.72
N GLU A 87 -10.74 0.15 12.57
CA GLU A 87 -11.86 -0.78 12.41
C GLU A 87 -11.45 -1.87 11.43
N ILE A 88 -11.63 -3.14 11.82
CA ILE A 88 -11.32 -4.30 11.00
C ILE A 88 -12.64 -4.89 10.51
N TYR A 89 -12.73 -5.16 9.21
CA TYR A 89 -13.88 -5.74 8.55
C TYR A 89 -13.50 -7.05 7.85
N ASN A 90 -14.44 -8.00 7.79
CA ASN A 90 -14.29 -9.17 6.93
C ASN A 90 -14.67 -8.86 5.47
N ILE A 91 -14.44 -9.82 4.56
CA ILE A 91 -14.78 -9.65 3.12
C ILE A 91 -16.27 -9.49 2.83
N LYS A 92 -17.15 -9.77 3.81
CA LYS A 92 -18.61 -9.54 3.72
C LYS A 92 -19.00 -8.14 4.22
N GLY A 93 -18.02 -7.30 4.60
CA GLY A 93 -18.25 -5.95 5.13
C GLY A 93 -18.70 -5.92 6.59
N GLN A 94 -18.64 -7.03 7.32
CA GLN A 94 -19.01 -7.08 8.74
C GLN A 94 -17.82 -6.66 9.60
N LYS A 95 -18.05 -5.78 10.59
CA LYS A 95 -17.02 -5.34 11.54
C LYS A 95 -16.65 -6.49 12.49
N VAL A 96 -15.37 -6.84 12.56
CA VAL A 96 -14.85 -7.93 13.41
C VAL A 96 -14.07 -7.42 14.64
N LYS A 97 -13.44 -6.24 14.54
CA LYS A 97 -12.69 -5.65 15.66
C LYS A 97 -12.65 -4.13 15.54
N GLN A 98 -12.52 -3.45 16.68
CA GLN A 98 -12.27 -2.02 16.73
C GLN A 98 -11.24 -1.73 17.83
N PHE A 99 -10.27 -0.87 17.51
CA PHE A 99 -9.36 -0.27 18.47
C PHE A 99 -9.69 1.21 18.60
N SER A 100 -10.15 1.59 19.79
CA SER A 100 -10.35 2.98 20.21
C SER A 100 -9.14 3.42 21.04
N ASP A 101 -8.87 4.73 21.09
CA ASP A 101 -7.73 5.30 21.81
C ASP A 101 -6.36 4.80 21.32
N ILE A 102 -6.02 5.23 20.10
CA ILE A 102 -4.69 5.03 19.50
C ILE A 102 -3.78 6.24 19.71
N ARG A 103 -4.13 7.12 20.65
CA ARG A 103 -3.32 8.30 20.99
C ARG A 103 -1.95 7.82 21.48
N ASN A 104 -0.89 8.28 20.82
CA ASN A 104 0.50 7.87 21.04
C ASN A 104 0.85 6.42 20.68
N LYS A 105 -0.04 5.69 19.99
CA LYS A 105 0.29 4.39 19.43
C LYS A 105 0.76 4.54 17.99
N THR A 106 1.68 3.66 17.60
CA THR A 106 2.13 3.47 16.23
C THR A 106 1.78 2.07 15.70
N SER A 107 1.23 1.21 16.55
CA SER A 107 0.76 -0.12 16.17
C SER A 107 -0.27 -0.68 17.15
N VAL A 108 -1.01 -1.68 16.69
CA VAL A 108 -1.89 -2.54 17.50
C VAL A 108 -1.69 -4.01 17.10
N ILE A 109 -1.80 -4.91 18.07
CA ILE A 109 -1.77 -6.35 17.85
C ILE A 109 -3.21 -6.83 17.64
N TRP A 110 -3.44 -7.60 16.57
CA TRP A 110 -4.70 -8.25 16.23
C TRP A 110 -4.58 -9.76 16.37
#